data_AF-A0A835IH10-F1
#
_entry.id   AF-A0A835IH10-F1
#
_cell.length_a   1.000
_cell.length_b   1.000
_cell.length_c   1.000
_cell.angle_alpha   90.00
_cell.angle_beta   90.00
_cell.angle_gamma   90.00
#
_symmetry.space_group_name_H-M   'P 1'
#
loop_
_entity.id
_entity.type
_entity.pdbx_description
1 polymer ?
#
loop_
_entity_poly.entity_id
_entity_poly.type
_entity_poly.pdbx_seq_one_letter_code
_entity_poly.pdbx_strand_id
1 'polypeptide(L)'
;MGLSVISAKQPTQVVKTVDTQSVLKSLLLMSGDPGTSAFPEEYNIFCWKGTITGSKETVFEGTEYKLSLTFPTDYPFKSPKVKFDIACFHPNVDVYGNICLDIL
;
A
#
# COMPACT_ATOMS: atom_id res chain seq x y z
N MET A 1 -31.53 36.57 -35.02
CA MET A 1 -31.71 35.56 -33.96
C MET A 1 -30.35 35.00 -33.62
N GLY A 2 -29.68 35.55 -32.61
CA GLY A 2 -28.40 35.04 -32.11
C GLY A 2 -28.59 34.57 -30.67
N LEU A 3 -28.53 33.27 -30.44
CA LEU A 3 -28.57 32.69 -29.09
C LEU A 3 -27.17 32.80 -28.49
N SER A 4 -27.03 33.66 -27.48
CA SER A 4 -25.81 33.74 -26.67
C SER A 4 -25.80 32.56 -25.70
N VAL A 5 -24.79 31.71 -25.81
CA VAL A 5 -24.60 30.54 -24.94
C VAL A 5 -23.84 31.00 -23.69
N ILE A 6 -24.50 30.98 -22.54
CA ILE A 6 -23.90 31.36 -21.26
C ILE A 6 -23.13 30.15 -20.73
N SER A 7 -21.80 30.21 -20.76
CA SER A 7 -20.95 29.17 -20.16
C SER A 7 -21.01 29.26 -18.64
N ALA A 8 -21.71 28.32 -18.00
CA ALA A 8 -21.68 28.16 -16.54
C ALA A 8 -20.26 27.79 -16.09
N LYS A 9 -19.63 28.65 -15.28
CA LYS A 9 -18.40 28.29 -14.55
C LYS A 9 -18.76 27.26 -13.50
N GLN A 10 -18.30 26.03 -13.70
CA GLN A 10 -18.41 24.95 -12.72
C GLN A 10 -17.59 25.31 -11.47
N PRO A 11 -18.08 25.07 -10.24
CA PRO A 11 -17.33 25.36 -9.02
C PRO A 11 -16.06 24.51 -8.99
N THR A 12 -14.90 25.15 -8.91
CA THR A 12 -13.62 24.48 -8.71
C THR A 12 -13.67 23.76 -7.36
N GLN A 13 -13.84 22.44 -7.39
CA GLN A 13 -13.63 21.59 -6.22
C GLN A 13 -12.20 21.82 -5.74
N VAL A 14 -12.03 22.41 -4.57
CA VAL A 14 -10.72 22.50 -3.92
C VAL A 14 -10.33 21.08 -3.54
N VAL A 15 -9.50 20.44 -4.37
CA VAL A 15 -8.89 19.15 -4.05
C VAL A 15 -8.12 19.37 -2.76
N LYS A 16 -8.58 18.76 -1.65
CA LYS A 16 -7.77 18.67 -0.43
C LYS A 16 -6.56 17.82 -0.81
N THR A 17 -5.41 18.45 -1.02
CA THR A 17 -4.17 17.74 -1.31
C THR A 17 -3.83 16.90 -0.08
N VAL A 18 -4.00 15.58 -0.18
CA VAL A 18 -3.54 14.66 0.87
C VAL A 18 -2.02 14.61 0.77
N ASP A 19 -1.33 15.00 1.83
CA ASP A 19 0.13 14.93 1.88
C ASP A 19 0.57 13.50 2.18
N THR A 20 1.19 12.84 1.21
CA THR A 20 1.59 11.43 1.31
C THR A 20 2.52 11.19 2.49
N GLN A 21 3.49 12.07 2.75
CA GLN A 21 4.43 11.88 3.85
C GLN A 21 3.73 11.90 5.21
N SER A 22 2.74 12.77 5.39
CA SER A 22 1.93 12.85 6.59
C SER A 22 1.13 11.56 6.81
N VAL A 23 0.57 11.00 5.74
CA VAL A 23 -0.13 9.71 5.83
C VAL A 23 0.84 8.59 6.20
N LEU A 24 2.01 8.49 5.55
CA LEU A 24 3.01 7.47 5.87
C LEU A 24 3.50 7.56 7.31
N LYS A 25 3.70 8.79 7.83
CA LYS A 25 4.04 9.00 9.25
C LYS A 25 2.90 8.58 10.17
N SER A 26 1.64 8.81 9.79
CA SER A 26 0.50 8.34 10.58
C SER A 26 0.42 6.82 10.65
N LEU A 27 0.82 6.09 9.59
CA LEU A 27 0.83 4.63 9.60
C LEU A 27 1.78 4.05 10.66
N LEU A 28 2.88 4.76 10.97
CA LEU A 28 3.83 4.37 12.03
C LEU A 28 3.22 4.37 13.43
N LEU A 29 2.13 5.12 13.63
CA LEU A 29 1.43 5.21 14.91
C LEU A 29 0.34 4.16 15.06
N MET A 30 0.05 3.39 14.01
CA MET A 30 -0.93 2.31 14.07
C MET A 30 -0.34 1.10 14.81
N SER A 31 -1.12 0.49 15.68
CA SER A 31 -0.78 -0.81 16.28
C SER A 31 -0.88 -1.90 15.21
N GLY A 32 0.18 -2.69 15.05
CA GLY A 32 0.15 -3.89 14.21
C GLY A 32 -0.57 -5.06 14.90
N ASP A 33 -1.07 -5.99 14.10
CA ASP A 33 -1.61 -7.26 14.59
C ASP A 33 -0.48 -8.21 15.01
N PRO A 34 -0.68 -9.08 16.02
CA PRO A 34 0.30 -10.10 16.38
C PRO A 34 0.72 -10.94 15.18
N GLY A 35 2.04 -11.09 14.99
CA GLY A 35 2.60 -11.80 13.84
C GLY A 35 2.70 -10.96 12.56
N THR A 36 2.42 -9.65 12.62
CA THR A 36 2.66 -8.72 11.50
C THR A 36 3.46 -7.51 11.97
N SER A 37 4.36 -7.03 11.13
CA SER A 37 5.08 -5.78 11.36
C SER A 37 5.48 -5.15 10.05
N ALA A 38 5.62 -3.83 10.00
CA ALA A 38 6.14 -3.11 8.85
C ALA A 38 6.80 -1.82 9.28
N PHE A 39 7.99 -1.55 8.76
CA PHE A 39 8.79 -0.37 9.10
C PHE A 39 9.41 0.25 7.84
N PRO A 40 9.49 1.59 7.75
CA PRO A 40 10.18 2.26 6.67
C PRO A 40 11.68 1.96 6.69
N GLU A 41 12.29 1.94 5.52
CA GLU A 41 13.74 1.92 5.39
C GLU A 41 14.34 3.26 5.86
N GLU A 42 15.58 3.22 6.36
CA GLU A 42 16.26 4.34 7.02
C GLU A 42 16.30 5.62 6.16
N TYR A 43 16.54 5.48 4.85
CA TYR A 43 16.75 6.60 3.94
C TYR A 43 15.58 6.87 3.00
N ASN A 44 14.54 6.04 3.02
CA ASN A 44 13.41 6.18 2.12
C ASN A 44 12.10 5.74 2.77
N ILE A 45 11.33 6.72 3.27
CA ILE A 45 10.03 6.48 3.90
C ILE A 45 8.96 5.93 2.94
N PHE A 46 9.21 5.91 1.63
CA PHE A 46 8.32 5.28 0.65
C PHE A 46 8.63 3.79 0.43
N CYS A 47 9.73 3.28 0.98
CA CYS A 47 10.09 1.87 0.95
C CYS A 47 10.03 1.31 2.36
N TRP A 48 9.27 0.24 2.56
CA TRP A 48 9.11 -0.39 3.87
C TRP A 48 9.45 -1.87 3.79
N LYS A 49 9.96 -2.39 4.91
CA LYS A 49 10.15 -3.82 5.15
C LYS A 49 9.08 -4.32 6.09
N GLY A 50 8.34 -5.32 5.61
CA GLY A 50 7.32 -6.00 6.37
C GLY A 50 7.73 -7.41 6.75
N THR A 51 7.17 -7.92 7.82
CA THR A 51 7.24 -9.32 8.22
C THR A 51 5.84 -9.82 8.52
N ILE A 52 5.50 -11.01 8.02
CA ILE A 52 4.28 -11.74 8.41
C ILE A 52 4.64 -13.13 8.90
N THR A 53 4.00 -13.58 9.97
CA THR A 53 4.05 -14.94 10.46
C THR A 53 2.89 -15.73 9.86
N GLY A 54 3.16 -16.93 9.35
CA GLY A 54 2.12 -17.78 8.81
C GLY A 54 1.10 -18.17 9.88
N SER A 55 -0.18 -18.05 9.53
CA SER A 55 -1.30 -18.25 10.45
C SER A 55 -1.35 -19.69 10.98
N LYS A 56 -1.84 -19.84 12.21
CA LYS A 56 -2.09 -21.15 12.82
C LYS A 56 -3.09 -21.96 11.99
N GLU A 57 -2.95 -23.27 12.06
CA GLU A 57 -3.80 -24.25 11.38
C GLU A 57 -3.74 -24.12 9.84
N THR A 58 -2.64 -23.57 9.32
CA THR A 58 -2.33 -23.52 7.89
C THR A 58 -1.03 -24.25 7.59
N VAL A 59 -0.78 -24.57 6.33
CA VAL A 59 0.50 -25.12 5.87
C VAL A 59 1.68 -24.16 6.05
N PHE A 60 1.40 -22.90 6.41
CA PHE A 60 2.39 -21.86 6.65
C PHE A 60 2.65 -21.64 8.14
N GLU A 61 1.95 -22.32 9.05
CA GLU A 61 2.14 -22.13 10.49
C GLU A 61 3.62 -22.24 10.90
N GLY A 62 4.08 -21.27 11.70
CA GLY A 62 5.46 -21.22 12.18
C GLY A 62 6.49 -20.68 11.17
N THR A 63 6.08 -20.39 9.93
CA THR A 63 6.94 -19.70 8.95
C THR A 63 6.93 -18.19 9.16
N GLU A 64 8.05 -17.54 8.84
CA GLU A 64 8.18 -16.09 8.81
C GLU A 64 8.53 -15.65 7.39
N TYR A 65 7.74 -14.74 6.83
CA TYR A 65 7.94 -14.18 5.50
C TYR A 65 8.31 -12.71 5.59
N LYS A 66 9.33 -12.33 4.82
CA LYS A 66 9.73 -10.93 4.62
C LYS A 66 9.09 -10.37 3.37
N LEU A 67 8.63 -9.13 3.45
CA LEU A 67 7.98 -8.41 2.37
C LEU A 67 8.67 -7.07 2.13
N SER A 68 8.67 -6.63 0.89
CA SER A 68 8.94 -5.24 0.52
C SER A 68 7.65 -4.54 0.14
N LEU A 69 7.43 -3.36 0.69
CA LEU A 69 6.33 -2.46 0.32
C LEU A 69 6.92 -1.20 -0.31
N THR A 70 6.37 -0.75 -1.42
CA THR A 70 6.77 0.49 -2.09
C THR A 70 5.54 1.36 -2.32
N PHE A 71 5.49 2.48 -1.61
CA PHE A 71 4.39 3.44 -1.67
C PHE A 71 4.60 4.40 -2.86
N PRO A 72 3.57 4.63 -3.68
CA PRO A 72 3.65 5.62 -4.74
C PRO A 72 3.54 7.05 -4.18
N THR A 73 3.95 8.03 -4.98
CA THR A 73 3.92 9.46 -4.58
C THR A 73 2.51 10.03 -4.48
N ASP A 74 1.49 9.32 -4.97
CA ASP A 74 0.07 9.67 -4.88
C ASP A 74 -0.70 8.76 -3.89
N TYR A 75 0.01 8.04 -3.00
CA TYR A 75 -0.62 7.37 -1.86
C TYR A 75 -1.33 8.41 -0.96
N PRO A 76 -2.56 8.17 -0.49
CA PRO A 76 -3.28 6.89 -0.45
C PRO A 76 -4.22 6.63 -1.64
N PHE A 77 -4.18 7.42 -2.71
CA PHE A 77 -5.08 7.25 -3.86
C PHE A 77 -4.70 6.08 -4.78
N LYS A 78 -3.42 5.67 -4.77
CA LYS A 78 -2.95 4.41 -5.33
C LYS A 78 -2.40 3.51 -4.24
N SER A 79 -2.61 2.21 -4.41
CA SER A 79 -2.09 1.15 -3.53
C SER A 79 -0.56 1.14 -3.51
N PRO A 80 0.05 0.68 -2.40
CA PRO A 80 1.47 0.34 -2.40
C PRO A 80 1.70 -0.93 -3.21
N LYS A 81 2.85 -1.04 -3.88
CA LYS A 81 3.31 -2.31 -4.42
C LYS A 81 3.86 -3.17 -3.29
N VAL A 82 3.31 -4.37 -3.10
CA VAL A 82 3.76 -5.33 -2.09
C VAL A 82 4.30 -6.58 -2.75
N LYS A 83 5.45 -7.08 -2.30
CA LYS A 83 6.05 -8.33 -2.77
C LYS A 83 6.65 -9.13 -1.62
N PHE A 84 6.68 -10.45 -1.76
CA PHE A 84 7.50 -11.31 -0.93
C PHE A 84 8.97 -11.20 -1.36
N ASP A 85 9.87 -11.03 -0.39
CA ASP A 85 11.32 -10.97 -0.64
C ASP A 85 11.93 -12.37 -0.80
N ILE A 86 11.27 -13.38 -0.24
CA ILE A 86 11.61 -14.80 -0.38
C ILE A 86 10.52 -15.52 -1.16
N ALA A 87 10.88 -16.59 -1.88
CA ALA A 87 9.89 -17.39 -2.59
C ALA A 87 8.82 -17.93 -1.61
N CYS A 88 7.56 -17.59 -1.87
CA CYS A 88 6.41 -18.10 -1.13
C CYS A 88 5.57 -18.94 -2.10
N PHE A 89 5.42 -20.23 -1.81
CA PHE A 89 4.59 -21.10 -2.63
C PHE A 89 3.13 -20.95 -2.23
N HIS A 90 2.45 -19.98 -2.85
CA HIS A 90 1.06 -19.62 -2.55
C HIS A 90 0.30 -19.38 -3.86
N PRO A 91 -0.99 -19.80 -3.98
CA PRO A 91 -1.75 -19.69 -5.24
C PRO A 91 -1.83 -18.27 -5.83
N ASN A 92 -1.76 -17.26 -4.96
CA ASN A 92 -1.81 -15.85 -5.33
C ASN A 92 -0.44 -15.15 -5.36
N VAL A 93 0.65 -15.91 -5.30
CA VAL A 93 2.01 -15.36 -5.34
C VAL A 93 2.78 -16.00 -6.48
N ASP A 94 3.33 -15.17 -7.38
CA ASP A 94 4.14 -15.67 -8.47
C ASP A 94 5.57 -16.04 -8.03
N VAL A 95 6.36 -16.61 -8.95
CA VAL A 95 7.75 -17.03 -8.68
C VAL A 95 8.70 -15.87 -8.32
N TYR A 96 8.30 -14.63 -8.58
CA TYR A 96 9.05 -13.42 -8.26
C TYR A 96 8.53 -12.74 -6.98
N GLY A 97 7.57 -13.35 -6.28
CA GLY A 97 6.98 -12.84 -5.06
C GLY A 97 5.91 -11.77 -5.26
N ASN A 98 5.45 -11.51 -6.49
CA ASN A 98 4.36 -10.57 -6.73
C ASN A 98 3.04 -11.18 -6.27
N ILE A 99 2.19 -10.36 -5.66
CA ILE A 99 0.91 -10.77 -5.07
C ILE A 99 -0.24 -10.39 -6.01
N CYS A 100 -1.16 -11.31 -6.24
CA CYS A 100 -2.42 -11.07 -6.94
C CYS A 100 -3.56 -10.96 -5.91
N LEU A 101 -3.89 -9.74 -5.50
CA LEU A 101 -4.96 -9.42 -4.55
C LEU A 101 -5.69 -8.15 -5.03
N ASP A 102 -7.00 -8.08 -4.83
CA ASP A 102 -7.88 -7.02 -5.34
C ASP A 102 -7.61 -5.62 -4.74
N ILE A 103 -7.14 -5.57 -3.49
CA ILE A 103 -6.79 -4.32 -2.81
C ILE A 103 -5.40 -3.78 -3.19
N LEU A 104 -4.64 -4.49 -4.04
CA LEU A 104 -3.27 -4.16 -4.45
C LEU A 104 -3.15 -3.72 -5.90
#